data_AF-A0ABD2SUP7-F1
#
_entry.id   AF-A0ABD2SUP7-F1
#
_cell.length_a   1.000
_cell.length_b   1.000
_cell.length_c   1.000
_cell.angle_alpha   90.00
_cell.angle_beta   90.00
_cell.angle_gamma   90.00
#
_symmetry.space_group_name_H-M   'P 1'
#
loop_
_entity.id
_entity.type
_entity.pdbx_description
1 polymer ?
#
loop_
_entity_poly.entity_id
_entity_poly.type
_entity_poly.pdbx_seq_one_letter_code
_entity_poly.pdbx_strand_id
1 'polypeptide(L)'
;MESQRDNMIEQSFDCYSAGFQESLDELPDCFTITDPYISGNPIVYASRGFLEMFGYSKYEVIGRNGRIFQGPKTNRRSVLKVREAIREERDIQISLLNYRKDGTPFWMLFHMCPVFDEKDGRVIHFLGVQVPILRRPKPSGVGLNLCQDGAGCRESVLRCYRREVHSMSVERALSLASGSALDFTDVEGPCDANDLEKRKATAVVNNIMTVLVHEGESTGRLVHGKRCSQPGTGLLGASLNISLEPMPTYLTCQLSLQAITF
;
A
#
# COMPACT_ATOMS: atom_id res chain seq x y z
N MET A 1 25.52 11.40 -10.92
CA MET A 1 24.75 10.28 -10.32
C MET A 1 23.33 10.70 -10.00
N GLU A 2 23.11 11.82 -9.28
CA GLU A 2 21.76 12.31 -8.93
C GLU A 2 20.91 12.65 -10.16
N SER A 3 21.46 13.43 -11.11
CA SER A 3 20.79 13.73 -12.40
C SER A 3 20.43 12.50 -13.24
N GLN A 4 21.16 11.38 -13.13
CA GLN A 4 20.81 10.15 -13.84
C GLN A 4 19.65 9.42 -13.15
N ARG A 5 19.60 9.45 -11.82
CA ARG A 5 18.51 8.87 -11.04
C ARG A 5 17.21 9.64 -11.26
N ASP A 6 17.25 10.96 -11.27
CA ASP A 6 16.07 11.80 -11.49
C ASP A 6 15.47 11.54 -12.88
N ASN A 7 16.32 11.41 -13.90
CA ASN A 7 15.89 11.01 -15.24
C ASN A 7 15.22 9.63 -15.24
N MET A 8 15.78 8.62 -14.56
CA MET A 8 15.14 7.30 -14.45
C MET A 8 13.78 7.35 -13.74
N ILE A 9 13.59 8.26 -12.77
CA ILE A 9 12.30 8.44 -12.09
C ILE A 9 11.27 9.05 -13.02
N GLU A 10 11.65 10.07 -13.79
CA GLU A 10 10.78 10.69 -14.79
C GLU A 10 10.35 9.68 -15.86
N GLN A 11 11.29 8.82 -16.30
CA GLN A 11 11.07 7.80 -17.31
C GLN A 11 10.37 6.53 -16.81
N SER A 12 10.12 6.40 -15.50
CA SER A 12 9.56 5.19 -14.89
C SER A 12 8.18 4.83 -15.46
N PHE A 13 7.45 5.83 -15.97
CA PHE A 13 6.15 5.66 -16.62
C PHE A 13 6.15 5.83 -18.14
N ASP A 14 7.31 5.98 -18.80
CA ASP A 14 7.39 6.12 -20.28
C ASP A 14 6.82 4.92 -21.03
N CYS A 15 6.65 3.80 -20.33
CA CYS A 15 6.04 2.59 -20.86
C CYS A 15 4.51 2.56 -20.78
N TYR A 16 3.88 3.60 -20.25
CA TYR A 16 2.42 3.76 -20.20
C TYR A 16 1.98 4.88 -21.14
N SER A 17 0.67 4.99 -21.35
CA SER A 17 0.12 6.00 -22.25
C SER A 17 0.39 7.42 -21.73
N ALA A 18 0.39 8.41 -22.62
CA ALA A 18 0.55 9.81 -22.23
C ALA A 18 -0.56 10.32 -21.29
N GLY A 19 -1.70 9.61 -21.17
CA GLY A 19 -2.83 9.92 -20.29
C GLY A 19 -2.84 9.10 -18.98
N PHE A 20 -1.77 8.34 -18.73
CA PHE A 20 -1.72 7.38 -17.65
C PHE A 20 -1.73 8.05 -16.27
N GLN A 21 -0.94 9.12 -16.10
CA GLN A 21 -0.87 9.83 -14.82
C GLN A 21 -2.21 10.52 -14.51
N GLU A 22 -2.88 11.06 -15.54
CA GLU A 22 -4.21 11.66 -15.43
C GLU A 22 -5.24 10.62 -14.94
N SER A 23 -5.21 9.41 -15.50
CA SER A 23 -6.10 8.31 -15.10
C SER A 23 -5.89 7.91 -13.64
N LEU A 24 -4.65 7.96 -13.14
CA LEU A 24 -4.36 7.71 -11.73
C LEU A 24 -4.73 8.89 -10.83
N ASP A 25 -4.62 10.14 -11.31
CA ASP A 25 -4.95 11.35 -10.57
C ASP A 25 -6.47 11.50 -10.34
N GLU A 26 -7.30 10.87 -11.17
CA GLU A 26 -8.76 10.80 -10.99
C GLU A 26 -9.18 9.91 -9.82
N LEU A 27 -8.30 9.00 -9.37
CA LEU A 27 -8.62 8.07 -8.29
C LEU A 27 -8.56 8.79 -6.93
N PRO A 28 -9.63 8.74 -6.12
CA PRO A 28 -9.67 9.43 -4.82
C PRO A 28 -8.90 8.69 -3.71
N ASP A 29 -8.35 7.52 -4.02
CA ASP A 29 -7.72 6.63 -3.06
C ASP A 29 -6.31 7.07 -2.67
N CYS A 30 -5.85 6.62 -1.50
CA CYS A 30 -4.51 6.85 -1.02
C CYS A 30 -3.58 5.72 -1.45
N PHE A 31 -2.69 5.99 -2.41
CA PHE A 31 -1.73 5.01 -2.91
C PHE A 31 -0.44 5.63 -3.45
N THR A 32 0.58 4.79 -3.53
CA THR A 32 1.89 5.11 -4.10
C THR A 32 2.32 3.99 -5.04
N ILE A 33 3.09 4.33 -6.07
CA ILE A 33 3.78 3.36 -6.92
C ILE A 33 5.28 3.57 -6.77
N THR A 34 6.02 2.49 -6.57
CA THR A 34 7.49 2.52 -6.46
C THR A 34 8.12 1.71 -7.59
N ASP A 35 9.37 2.05 -7.93
CA ASP A 35 10.11 1.37 -8.99
C ASP A 35 11.34 0.64 -8.41
N PRO A 36 11.32 -0.70 -8.34
CA PRO A 36 12.43 -1.48 -7.79
C PRO A 36 13.65 -1.57 -8.72
N TYR A 37 13.55 -1.19 -9.99
CA TYR A 37 14.70 -1.12 -10.90
C TYR A 37 15.63 0.05 -10.56
N ILE A 38 15.07 1.10 -9.94
CA ILE A 38 15.83 2.27 -9.50
C ILE A 38 16.38 2.02 -8.08
N SER A 39 17.67 2.31 -7.89
CA SER A 39 18.36 2.07 -6.62
C SER A 39 17.65 2.75 -5.44
N GLY A 40 17.31 1.92 -4.43
CA GLY A 40 16.59 2.34 -3.23
C GLY A 40 15.07 2.20 -3.32
N ASN A 41 14.53 1.64 -4.41
CA ASN A 41 13.09 1.46 -4.65
C ASN A 41 12.30 2.76 -4.36
N PRO A 42 12.60 3.85 -5.09
CA PRO A 42 11.96 5.14 -4.87
C PRO A 42 10.49 5.12 -5.25
N ILE A 43 9.72 6.00 -4.60
CA ILE A 43 8.37 6.35 -5.00
C ILE A 43 8.46 7.15 -6.30
N VAL A 44 7.79 6.66 -7.34
CA VAL A 44 7.73 7.28 -8.67
C VAL A 44 6.37 7.93 -8.90
N TYR A 45 5.33 7.52 -8.16
CA TYR A 45 4.03 8.17 -8.14
C TYR A 45 3.43 8.16 -6.73
N ALA A 46 2.73 9.23 -6.39
CA ALA A 46 1.94 9.36 -5.16
C ALA A 46 0.62 10.07 -5.48
N SER A 47 -0.50 9.45 -5.12
CA SER A 47 -1.82 10.01 -5.41
C SER A 47 -2.09 11.29 -4.63
N ARG A 48 -3.04 12.11 -5.10
CA ARG A 48 -3.47 13.31 -4.35
C ARG A 48 -3.94 12.96 -2.93
N GLY A 49 -4.75 11.90 -2.78
CA GLY A 49 -5.22 11.44 -1.49
C GLY A 49 -4.08 11.03 -0.54
N PHE A 50 -2.99 10.47 -1.08
CA PHE A 50 -1.78 10.18 -0.31
C PHE A 50 -1.10 11.45 0.21
N LEU A 51 -0.87 12.41 -0.68
CA LEU A 51 -0.19 13.67 -0.35
C LEU A 51 -0.97 14.45 0.72
N GLU A 52 -2.29 14.52 0.58
CA GLU A 52 -3.18 15.16 1.56
C GLU A 52 -3.17 14.45 2.92
N MET A 53 -3.29 13.12 2.94
CA MET A 53 -3.34 12.35 4.19
C MET A 53 -2.05 12.47 4.99
N PHE A 54 -0.90 12.46 4.32
CA PHE A 54 0.41 12.54 4.96
C PHE A 54 0.93 13.97 5.17
N GLY A 55 0.35 14.95 4.48
CA GLY A 55 0.74 16.36 4.55
C GLY A 55 2.06 16.69 3.83
N TYR A 56 2.44 15.92 2.81
CA TYR A 56 3.64 16.17 2.01
C TYR A 56 3.28 16.71 0.63
N SER A 57 4.19 17.48 0.03
CA SER A 57 4.10 17.82 -1.39
C SER A 57 4.67 16.71 -2.27
N LYS A 58 4.28 16.67 -3.55
CA LYS A 58 4.81 15.72 -4.55
C LYS A 58 6.34 15.74 -4.59
N TYR A 59 6.95 16.93 -4.63
CA TYR A 59 8.41 17.11 -4.69
C TYR A 59 9.17 16.56 -3.48
N GLU A 60 8.51 16.45 -2.32
CA GLU A 60 9.12 15.89 -1.11
C GLU A 60 9.05 14.35 -1.08
N VAL A 61 8.14 13.75 -1.85
CA VAL A 61 7.85 12.32 -1.84
C VAL A 61 8.49 11.59 -3.02
N ILE A 62 8.38 12.16 -4.22
CA ILE A 62 8.92 11.53 -5.44
C ILE A 62 10.45 11.37 -5.31
N GLY A 63 10.96 10.21 -5.71
CA GLY A 63 12.37 9.84 -5.61
C GLY A 63 12.82 9.35 -4.22
N ARG A 64 11.98 9.48 -3.19
CA ARG A 64 12.26 9.00 -1.83
C ARG A 64 11.79 7.56 -1.65
N ASN A 65 12.44 6.84 -0.74
CA ASN A 65 11.96 5.53 -0.30
C ASN A 65 10.87 5.71 0.76
N GLY A 66 9.85 4.84 0.77
CA GLY A 66 8.72 4.90 1.72
C GLY A 66 9.09 4.83 3.22
N ARG A 67 10.36 4.53 3.56
CA ARG A 67 10.88 4.64 4.93
C ARG A 67 10.73 6.04 5.54
N ILE A 68 10.60 7.10 4.74
CA ILE A 68 10.43 8.48 5.24
C ILE A 68 9.18 8.67 6.09
N PHE A 69 8.18 7.78 5.97
CA PHE A 69 6.94 7.83 6.72
C PHE A 69 7.00 7.07 8.06
N GLN A 70 8.14 6.48 8.40
CA GLN A 70 8.34 5.72 9.63
C GLN A 70 8.93 6.64 10.71
N GLY A 71 8.65 6.34 11.97
CA GLY A 71 9.14 7.13 13.09
C GLY A 71 9.47 6.31 14.33
N PRO A 72 9.74 6.96 15.47
CA PRO A 72 10.34 6.32 16.65
C PRO A 72 9.54 5.14 17.19
N LYS A 73 8.20 5.20 17.13
CA LYS A 73 7.31 4.13 17.62
C LYS A 73 6.90 3.12 16.52
N THR A 74 7.38 3.26 15.28
CA THR A 74 7.09 2.30 14.22
C THR A 74 7.74 0.95 14.55
N ASN A 75 6.93 -0.12 14.54
CA ASN A 75 7.43 -1.45 14.91
C ASN A 75 8.40 -2.00 13.85
N ARG A 76 9.66 -2.20 14.23
CA ARG A 76 10.71 -2.74 13.35
C ARG A 76 10.39 -4.13 12.78
N ARG A 77 9.66 -4.98 13.51
CA ARG A 77 9.25 -6.30 13.00
C ARG A 77 8.24 -6.17 11.86
N SER A 78 7.32 -5.22 11.93
CA SER A 78 6.39 -4.94 10.82
C SER A 78 7.14 -4.44 9.59
N VAL A 79 8.13 -3.57 9.78
CA VAL A 79 9.00 -3.08 8.69
C VAL A 79 9.81 -4.21 8.05
N LEU A 80 10.32 -5.15 8.86
CA LEU A 80 11.02 -6.33 8.36
C LEU A 80 10.12 -7.21 7.49
N LYS A 81 8.87 -7.45 7.90
CA LYS A 81 7.90 -8.21 7.09
C LYS A 81 7.63 -7.57 5.72
N VAL A 82 7.57 -6.24 5.66
CA VAL A 82 7.44 -5.50 4.38
C VAL A 82 8.68 -5.69 3.53
N ARG A 83 9.88 -5.58 4.12
CA ARG A 83 11.15 -5.81 3.41
C ARG A 83 11.24 -7.24 2.86
N GLU A 84 10.83 -8.23 3.64
CA GLU A 84 10.77 -9.63 3.21
C GLU A 84 9.77 -9.81 2.06
N ALA A 85 8.59 -9.19 2.13
CA ALA A 85 7.61 -9.25 1.05
C ALA A 85 8.12 -8.64 -0.26
N ILE A 86 8.86 -7.52 -0.19
CA ILE A 86 9.54 -6.93 -1.36
C ILE A 86 10.56 -7.91 -1.93
N ARG A 87 11.41 -8.48 -1.08
CA ARG A 87 12.46 -9.45 -1.50
C ARG A 87 11.88 -10.72 -2.12
N GLU A 88 10.73 -11.16 -1.61
CA GLU A 88 10.03 -12.36 -2.06
C GLU A 88 9.06 -12.08 -3.21
N GLU A 89 8.95 -10.82 -3.67
CA GLU A 89 8.05 -10.39 -4.74
C GLU A 89 6.61 -10.90 -4.51
N ARG A 90 6.10 -10.68 -3.30
CA ARG A 90 4.77 -11.14 -2.87
C ARG A 90 3.93 -10.04 -2.24
N ASP A 91 2.63 -10.28 -2.22
CA ASP A 91 1.68 -9.42 -1.53
C ASP A 91 1.92 -9.39 -0.02
N ILE A 92 1.60 -8.26 0.59
CA ILE A 92 1.50 -8.13 2.02
C ILE A 92 0.41 -7.13 2.40
N GLN A 93 -0.35 -7.50 3.43
CA GLN A 93 -1.29 -6.60 4.08
C GLN A 93 -0.95 -6.56 5.58
N ILE A 94 -0.63 -5.38 6.09
CA ILE A 94 -0.13 -5.22 7.47
C ILE A 94 -0.51 -3.88 8.06
N SER A 95 -0.85 -3.87 9.35
CA SER A 95 -0.98 -2.63 10.11
C SER A 95 0.38 -2.15 10.61
N LEU A 96 0.67 -0.87 10.38
CA LEU A 96 1.86 -0.22 10.92
C LEU A 96 1.56 1.22 11.32
N LEU A 97 2.42 1.72 12.20
CA LEU A 97 2.38 3.11 12.63
C LEU A 97 3.22 3.96 11.69
N ASN A 98 2.60 4.97 11.09
CA ASN A 98 3.25 5.96 10.25
C ASN A 98 3.14 7.36 10.85
N TYR A 99 3.92 8.28 10.30
CA TYR A 99 4.02 9.66 10.74
C TYR A 99 3.73 10.59 9.57
N ARG A 100 2.89 11.59 9.82
CA ARG A 100 2.69 12.72 8.93
C ARG A 100 3.91 13.64 8.96
N LYS A 101 3.96 14.60 8.03
CA LYS A 101 5.03 15.60 7.94
C LYS A 101 5.22 16.40 9.22
N ASP A 102 4.13 16.71 9.92
CA ASP A 102 4.11 17.42 11.20
C ASP A 102 4.57 16.55 12.39
N GLY A 103 4.90 15.28 12.16
CA GLY A 103 5.26 14.31 13.18
C GLY A 103 4.08 13.64 13.88
N THR A 104 2.84 13.93 13.47
CA THR A 104 1.65 13.29 14.03
C THR A 104 1.63 11.80 13.68
N PRO A 105 1.69 10.89 14.66
CA PRO A 105 1.59 9.47 14.41
C PRO A 105 0.15 9.06 14.10
N PHE A 106 -0.03 8.09 13.22
CA PHE A 106 -1.33 7.48 12.95
C PHE A 106 -1.18 6.03 12.50
N TRP A 107 -2.19 5.21 12.83
CA TRP A 107 -2.25 3.81 12.40
C TRP A 107 -2.77 3.71 10.97
N MET A 108 -2.13 2.85 10.20
CA MET A 108 -2.45 2.60 8.80
C MET A 108 -2.44 1.11 8.53
N LEU A 109 -3.44 0.65 7.77
CA LEU A 109 -3.36 -0.58 7.03
C LEU A 109 -2.63 -0.31 5.71
N PHE A 110 -1.51 -0.97 5.52
CA PHE A 110 -0.74 -0.94 4.28
C PHE A 110 -0.95 -2.25 3.52
N HIS A 111 -1.37 -2.14 2.27
CA HIS A 111 -1.51 -3.25 1.34
C HIS A 111 -0.58 -3.01 0.15
N MET A 112 0.42 -3.86 -0.01
CA MET A 112 1.39 -3.78 -1.10
C MET A 112 1.30 -5.03 -1.97
N CYS A 113 1.32 -4.84 -3.29
CA CYS A 113 1.41 -5.91 -4.28
C CYS A 113 2.46 -5.56 -5.35
N PRO A 114 3.23 -6.55 -5.84
CA PRO A 114 4.07 -6.38 -7.02
C PRO A 114 3.22 -6.27 -8.29
N VAL A 115 3.71 -5.46 -9.23
CA VAL A 115 3.20 -5.36 -10.60
C VAL A 115 4.23 -6.00 -11.52
N PHE A 116 3.83 -7.03 -12.25
CA PHE A 116 4.71 -7.80 -13.11
C PHE A 116 4.57 -7.38 -14.57
N ASP A 117 5.68 -7.34 -15.31
CA ASP A 117 5.69 -7.30 -16.76
C ASP A 117 5.22 -8.66 -17.31
N GLU A 118 4.30 -8.67 -18.27
CA GLU A 118 3.80 -9.93 -18.84
C GLU A 118 4.86 -10.65 -19.68
N LYS A 119 5.76 -9.92 -20.35
CA LYS A 119 6.69 -10.51 -21.33
C LYS A 119 7.75 -11.36 -20.65
N ASP A 120 8.28 -10.89 -19.52
CA ASP A 120 9.40 -11.54 -18.82
C ASP A 120 9.12 -11.93 -17.37
N GLY A 121 7.94 -11.57 -16.82
CA GLY A 121 7.54 -11.92 -15.46
C GLY A 121 8.34 -11.22 -14.37
N ARG A 122 9.08 -10.15 -14.68
CA ARG A 122 9.83 -9.34 -13.72
C ARG A 122 8.92 -8.32 -13.05
N VAL A 123 9.20 -7.99 -11.79
CA VAL A 123 8.52 -6.90 -11.09
C VAL A 123 9.01 -5.58 -11.66
N ILE A 124 8.07 -4.79 -12.19
CA ILE A 124 8.35 -3.46 -12.74
C ILE A 124 7.97 -2.35 -11.77
N HIS A 125 6.98 -2.59 -10.91
CA HIS A 125 6.58 -1.67 -9.87
C HIS A 125 6.08 -2.41 -8.63
N PHE A 126 6.03 -1.71 -7.50
CA PHE A 126 5.17 -2.10 -6.39
C PHE A 126 4.06 -1.06 -6.22
N LEU A 127 2.83 -1.53 -6.16
CA LEU A 127 1.67 -0.73 -5.78
C LEU A 127 1.48 -0.85 -4.26
N GLY A 128 1.45 0.29 -3.57
CA GLY A 128 1.16 0.38 -2.14
C GLY A 128 -0.08 1.22 -1.89
N VAL A 129 -1.12 0.60 -1.32
CA VAL A 129 -2.36 1.25 -0.89
C VAL A 129 -2.33 1.45 0.62
N GLN A 130 -2.75 2.62 1.07
CA GLN A 130 -2.78 2.99 2.47
C GLN A 130 -4.20 3.34 2.92
N VAL A 131 -4.69 2.66 3.95
CA VAL A 131 -6.00 2.94 4.55
C VAL A 131 -5.80 3.35 6.01
N PRO A 132 -6.14 4.59 6.42
CA PRO A 132 -6.01 5.00 7.80
C PRO A 132 -6.95 4.17 8.69
N ILE A 133 -6.46 3.72 9.84
CA ILE A 133 -7.24 2.95 10.82
C ILE A 133 -7.79 3.93 11.84
N LEU A 134 -9.11 4.06 11.89
CA LEU A 134 -9.78 4.91 12.85
C LEU A 134 -9.95 4.17 14.18
N ARG A 135 -9.34 4.70 15.23
CA ARG A 135 -9.60 4.18 16.58
C ARG A 135 -10.98 4.62 17.02
N ARG A 136 -11.78 3.64 17.42
CA ARG A 136 -13.02 3.94 18.15
C ARG A 136 -12.59 4.61 19.46
N PRO A 137 -13.17 5.75 19.84
CA PRO A 137 -13.00 6.27 21.17
C PRO A 137 -13.30 5.15 22.15
N LYS A 138 -12.36 4.82 23.06
CA LYS A 138 -12.72 4.04 24.25
C LYS A 138 -13.91 4.80 24.86
N PRO A 139 -15.05 4.16 25.16
CA PRO A 139 -16.05 4.81 25.99
C PRO A 139 -15.35 5.08 27.32
N SER A 140 -14.82 6.30 27.47
CA SER A 140 -14.29 6.77 28.73
C SER A 140 -15.43 6.60 29.71
N GLY A 141 -15.23 5.72 30.70
CA GLY A 141 -16.16 5.41 31.76
C GLY A 141 -16.37 6.61 32.70
N VAL A 142 -16.63 7.78 32.13
CA VAL A 142 -17.27 8.87 32.84
C VAL A 142 -18.70 8.40 33.02
N GLY A 143 -18.95 7.81 34.20
CA GLY A 143 -20.30 7.63 34.69
C GLY A 143 -20.99 8.98 34.65
N LEU A 144 -21.77 9.22 33.61
CA LEU A 144 -22.77 10.27 33.62
C LEU A 144 -23.75 9.86 34.72
N ASN A 145 -23.58 10.44 35.90
CA ASN A 145 -24.61 10.46 36.92
C ASN A 145 -25.82 11.15 36.28
N LEU A 146 -26.72 10.34 35.72
CA LEU A 146 -28.05 10.77 35.33
C LEU A 146 -28.77 11.11 36.63
N CYS A 147 -28.79 12.40 36.96
CA CYS A 147 -29.76 12.92 37.91
C CYS A 147 -31.14 12.48 37.42
N GLN A 148 -31.83 11.68 38.22
CA GLN A 148 -33.24 11.43 38.06
C GLN A 148 -33.95 12.75 38.30
N ASP A 149 -34.41 13.40 37.23
CA ASP A 149 -35.60 14.23 37.30
C ASP A 149 -36.38 14.08 36.00
N GLY A 150 -37.64 13.67 36.16
CA GLY A 150 -38.51 13.28 35.08
C GLY A 150 -39.03 14.48 34.29
N ALA A 151 -38.85 14.44 32.97
CA ALA A 151 -39.86 14.73 31.97
C ALA A 151 -39.21 14.72 30.57
N GLY A 152 -39.61 13.74 29.75
CA GLY A 152 -39.60 13.81 28.28
C GLY A 152 -38.34 14.32 27.56
N CYS A 153 -37.43 13.41 27.21
CA CYS A 153 -36.64 13.56 25.99
C CYS A 153 -36.43 12.19 25.33
N ARG A 154 -37.23 11.92 24.30
CA ARG A 154 -37.13 10.73 23.45
C ARG A 154 -35.93 10.89 22.49
N GLU A 155 -34.98 9.97 22.62
CA GLU A 155 -34.28 9.30 21.52
C GLU A 155 -33.52 10.21 20.53
N SER A 156 -32.28 10.59 20.87
CA SER A 156 -31.41 11.36 19.95
C SER A 156 -29.96 10.89 19.83
N VAL A 157 -29.52 9.81 20.49
CA VAL A 157 -28.07 9.48 20.52
C VAL A 157 -27.71 8.20 19.76
N LEU A 158 -28.68 7.38 19.34
CA LEU A 158 -28.40 6.10 18.64
C LEU A 158 -28.87 6.03 17.19
N ARG A 159 -29.08 7.19 16.53
CA ARG A 159 -29.52 7.24 15.12
C ARG A 159 -28.41 7.54 14.10
N CYS A 160 -27.15 7.69 14.50
CA CYS A 160 -26.05 7.93 13.56
C CYS A 160 -25.34 6.66 13.08
N TYR A 161 -25.65 5.47 13.63
CA TYR A 161 -24.96 4.23 13.25
C TYR A 161 -25.69 3.37 12.20
N ARG A 162 -26.82 3.83 11.66
CA ARG A 162 -27.65 2.97 10.80
C ARG A 162 -28.25 3.67 9.59
N ARG A 163 -27.39 4.16 8.69
CA ARG A 163 -27.52 4.10 7.21
C ARG A 163 -26.52 5.08 6.61
N GLU A 164 -25.57 4.54 5.85
CA GLU A 164 -25.44 4.85 4.42
C GLU A 164 -24.34 3.96 3.82
N VAL A 165 -24.79 3.03 2.98
CA VAL A 165 -23.96 2.22 2.09
C VAL A 165 -24.06 2.89 0.74
N HIS A 166 -23.23 3.91 0.49
CA HIS A 166 -22.92 4.36 -0.86
C HIS A 166 -21.67 5.23 -0.82
N SER A 167 -20.73 4.92 -1.72
CA SER A 167 -19.49 5.65 -2.05
C SER A 167 -19.15 6.84 -1.14
N MET A 168 -18.36 6.59 -0.08
CA MET A 168 -17.74 7.67 0.67
C MET A 168 -16.29 7.82 0.17
N SER A 169 -16.10 8.74 -0.75
CA SER A 169 -14.78 9.30 -1.06
C SER A 169 -14.16 9.85 0.22
N VAL A 170 -12.84 9.68 0.38
CA VAL A 170 -12.05 10.07 1.56
C VAL A 170 -12.31 11.53 1.98
N GLU A 171 -12.64 12.40 1.01
CA GLU A 171 -13.06 13.79 1.22
C GLU A 171 -14.23 13.98 2.21
N ARG A 172 -15.24 13.09 2.21
CA ARG A 172 -16.37 13.22 3.16
C ARG A 172 -16.03 12.73 4.57
N ALA A 173 -15.08 11.81 4.70
CA ALA A 173 -14.57 11.44 6.03
C ALA A 173 -13.78 12.61 6.65
N LEU A 174 -13.04 13.37 5.85
CA LEU A 174 -12.31 14.57 6.28
C LEU A 174 -13.23 15.79 6.49
N SER A 175 -14.24 15.99 5.63
CA SER A 175 -15.16 17.14 5.75
C SER A 175 -16.13 17.00 6.94
N LEU A 176 -16.58 15.78 7.27
CA LEU A 176 -17.36 15.52 8.49
C LEU A 176 -16.51 15.58 9.77
N ALA A 177 -15.18 15.49 9.66
CA ALA A 177 -14.25 15.58 10.78
C ALA A 177 -14.00 17.02 11.27
N SER A 178 -14.53 18.03 10.59
CA SER A 178 -14.48 19.42 11.07
C SER A 178 -15.45 19.70 12.25
N GLY A 179 -16.32 18.75 12.59
CA GLY A 179 -17.37 18.93 13.63
C GLY A 179 -17.36 17.92 14.79
N SER A 180 -16.62 16.82 14.71
CA SER A 180 -16.39 15.94 15.88
C SER A 180 -15.08 15.17 15.71
N ALA A 181 -14.22 15.27 16.73
CA ALA A 181 -12.85 14.79 16.74
C ALA A 181 -12.77 13.26 16.58
N LEU A 182 -12.53 12.78 15.36
CA LEU A 182 -11.88 11.49 15.15
C LEU A 182 -10.41 11.67 15.52
N ASP A 183 -10.10 11.37 16.77
CA ASP A 183 -8.77 11.54 17.32
C ASP A 183 -7.82 10.44 16.79
N PHE A 184 -7.00 10.79 15.80
CA PHE A 184 -5.91 9.93 15.31
C PHE A 184 -4.74 9.83 16.30
N THR A 185 -4.77 10.58 17.43
CA THR A 185 -3.64 10.69 18.36
C THR A 185 -3.61 9.64 19.47
N ASP A 186 -4.67 8.84 19.66
CA ASP A 186 -4.60 7.69 20.56
C ASP A 186 -3.74 6.60 19.90
N VAL A 187 -2.44 6.57 20.23
CA VAL A 187 -1.44 5.66 19.64
C VAL A 187 -1.03 4.55 20.62
N GLU A 188 -1.78 4.33 21.70
CA GLU A 188 -1.43 3.25 22.65
C GLU A 188 -1.66 1.85 22.08
N GLY A 189 -0.65 0.99 22.15
CA GLY A 189 -0.71 -0.42 21.77
C GLY A 189 -0.84 -0.68 20.26
N PRO A 190 -0.64 -1.93 19.80
CA PRO A 190 -0.87 -2.33 18.40
C PRO A 190 -2.31 -2.04 17.97
N CYS A 191 -2.50 -1.59 16.73
CA CYS A 191 -3.83 -1.44 16.14
C CYS A 191 -3.93 -2.32 14.89
N ASP A 192 -4.74 -3.36 14.96
CA ASP A 192 -5.02 -4.20 13.80
C ASP A 192 -6.21 -3.67 13.01
N ALA A 193 -6.10 -3.72 11.69
CA ALA A 193 -7.18 -3.33 10.81
C ALA A 193 -8.33 -4.35 10.87
N ASN A 194 -9.56 -3.86 10.85
CA ASN A 194 -10.75 -4.70 10.77
C ASN A 194 -10.97 -5.23 9.33
N ASP A 195 -11.84 -6.24 9.18
CA ASP A 195 -12.09 -6.87 7.88
C ASP A 195 -12.72 -5.94 6.84
N LEU A 196 -13.35 -4.84 7.27
CA LEU A 196 -13.86 -3.83 6.34
C LEU A 196 -12.71 -3.01 5.76
N GLU A 197 -11.75 -2.57 6.59
CA GLU A 197 -10.55 -1.86 6.15
C GLU A 197 -9.70 -2.73 5.22
N LYS A 198 -9.53 -4.02 5.56
CA LYS A 198 -8.84 -5.00 4.71
C LYS A 198 -9.49 -5.16 3.35
N ARG A 199 -10.82 -5.34 3.31
CA ARG A 199 -11.57 -5.44 2.05
C ARG A 199 -11.51 -4.17 1.22
N LYS A 200 -11.58 -3.00 1.86
CA LYS A 200 -11.41 -1.70 1.19
C LYS A 200 -10.04 -1.62 0.52
N ALA A 201 -8.97 -1.92 1.25
CA ALA A 201 -7.62 -1.91 0.70
C ALA A 201 -7.46 -2.86 -0.50
N THR A 202 -8.04 -4.07 -0.43
CA THR A 202 -8.03 -5.01 -1.56
C THR A 202 -8.83 -4.51 -2.76
N ALA A 203 -10.00 -3.90 -2.54
CA ALA A 203 -10.80 -3.33 -3.63
C ALA A 203 -10.05 -2.21 -4.36
N VAL A 204 -9.39 -1.32 -3.61
CA VAL A 204 -8.57 -0.24 -4.17
C VAL A 204 -7.39 -0.79 -4.99
N VAL A 205 -6.67 -1.79 -4.45
CA VAL A 205 -5.61 -2.48 -5.21
C VAL A 205 -6.14 -3.02 -6.53
N ASN A 206 -7.27 -3.72 -6.52
CA ASN A 206 -7.85 -4.29 -7.74
C ASN A 206 -8.24 -3.21 -8.75
N ASN A 207 -8.86 -2.11 -8.30
CA ASN A 207 -9.24 -0.99 -9.16
C ASN A 207 -8.02 -0.36 -9.84
N ILE A 208 -6.96 -0.07 -9.07
CA ILE A 208 -5.73 0.51 -9.61
C ILE A 208 -5.05 -0.48 -10.56
N MET A 209 -4.99 -1.77 -10.21
CA MET A 209 -4.44 -2.79 -11.10
C MET A 209 -5.20 -2.86 -12.43
N THR A 210 -6.52 -2.69 -12.45
CA THR A 210 -7.28 -2.61 -13.70
C THR A 210 -6.85 -1.42 -14.56
N VAL A 211 -6.62 -0.25 -13.96
CA VAL A 211 -6.08 0.92 -14.69
C VAL A 211 -4.69 0.62 -15.24
N LEU A 212 -3.79 0.04 -14.41
CA LEU A 212 -2.44 -0.34 -14.84
C LEU A 212 -2.45 -1.29 -16.04
N VAL A 213 -3.33 -2.30 -16.02
CA VAL A 213 -3.49 -3.29 -17.10
C VAL A 213 -4.01 -2.61 -18.37
N HIS A 214 -5.08 -1.83 -18.28
CA HIS A 214 -5.71 -1.16 -19.42
C HIS A 214 -4.74 -0.19 -20.12
N GLU A 215 -4.00 0.59 -19.35
CA GLU A 215 -3.03 1.55 -19.89
C GLU A 215 -1.73 0.90 -20.38
N GLY A 216 -1.40 -0.29 -19.88
CA GLY A 216 -0.35 -1.13 -20.43
C GLY A 216 -0.73 -1.77 -21.77
N GLU A 217 -1.99 -2.18 -21.93
CA GLU A 217 -2.54 -2.71 -23.19
C GLU A 217 -2.46 -1.69 -24.33
N SER A 218 -2.80 -0.42 -24.05
CA SER A 218 -2.79 0.64 -25.06
C SER A 218 -1.39 0.98 -25.61
N THR A 219 -0.33 0.61 -24.87
CA THR A 219 1.08 0.87 -25.21
C THR A 219 1.87 -0.38 -25.58
N GLY A 220 1.25 -1.57 -25.56
CA GLY A 220 1.90 -2.84 -25.90
C GLY A 220 2.85 -3.37 -24.80
N ARG A 221 2.72 -2.86 -23.57
CA ARG A 221 3.38 -3.38 -22.36
C ARG A 221 2.33 -3.88 -21.38
N LEU A 222 1.96 -5.14 -21.55
CA LEU A 222 0.98 -5.77 -20.68
C LEU A 222 1.57 -6.03 -19.29
N VAL A 223 0.74 -5.83 -18.26
CA VAL A 223 1.14 -5.96 -16.86
C VAL A 223 0.13 -6.81 -16.10
N HIS A 224 0.56 -7.49 -15.03
CA HIS A 224 -0.31 -8.32 -14.21
C HIS A 224 -0.01 -8.23 -12.72
N GLY A 225 -1.02 -8.54 -11.90
CA GLY A 225 -0.88 -8.64 -10.44
C GLY A 225 -0.39 -10.01 -9.95
N LYS A 226 -0.17 -10.95 -10.88
CA LYS A 226 0.41 -12.26 -10.60
C LYS A 226 1.55 -12.50 -11.57
N ARG A 227 2.61 -13.14 -11.10
CA ARG A 227 3.71 -13.55 -11.97
C ARG A 227 3.17 -14.49 -13.04
N CYS A 228 3.28 -14.11 -14.31
CA CYS A 228 3.06 -15.03 -15.41
C CYS A 228 4.20 -16.06 -15.41
N SER A 229 3.92 -17.28 -14.96
CA SER A 229 4.72 -18.42 -15.35
C SER A 229 4.42 -18.66 -16.83
N GLN A 230 5.29 -18.25 -17.75
CA GLN A 230 5.13 -18.71 -19.13
C GLN A 230 5.07 -20.25 -19.10
N PRO A 231 4.10 -20.90 -19.77
CA PRO A 231 4.25 -22.29 -20.10
C PRO A 231 5.43 -22.34 -21.06
N GLY A 232 6.60 -22.69 -20.53
CA GLY A 232 7.76 -23.01 -21.34
C GLY A 232 7.29 -23.95 -22.45
N THR A 233 7.63 -23.60 -23.68
CA THR A 233 7.36 -24.40 -24.87
C THR A 233 7.73 -25.85 -24.55
N GLY A 234 6.69 -26.67 -24.38
CA GLY A 234 6.85 -28.06 -23.97
C GLY A 234 7.54 -28.83 -25.09
N LEU A 235 8.85 -28.99 -24.99
CA LEU A 235 9.54 -30.09 -25.64
C LEU A 235 9.28 -31.32 -24.77
N LEU A 236 8.33 -32.14 -25.23
CA LEU A 236 8.12 -33.51 -24.77
C LEU A 236 9.46 -34.26 -24.78
N GLY A 237 9.91 -34.68 -23.61
CA GLY A 237 11.07 -35.54 -23.41
C GLY A 237 10.75 -36.58 -22.34
N ALA A 238 10.63 -37.83 -22.79
CA ALA A 238 10.16 -39.03 -22.10
C ALA A 238 10.63 -39.29 -20.65
N SER A 239 9.66 -39.67 -19.81
CA SER A 239 9.62 -40.80 -18.89
C SER A 239 10.94 -41.41 -18.35
N LEU A 240 11.12 -41.43 -17.03
CA LEU A 240 11.17 -42.60 -16.11
C LEU A 240 12.12 -42.41 -14.91
N ASN A 241 11.56 -42.65 -13.72
CA ASN A 241 12.21 -42.81 -12.41
C ASN A 241 13.29 -43.89 -12.41
N ILE A 242 14.44 -43.67 -11.73
CA ILE A 242 15.11 -44.69 -10.88
C ILE A 242 15.92 -44.05 -9.72
N SER A 243 15.55 -44.43 -8.48
CA SER A 243 16.29 -44.66 -7.21
C SER A 243 17.32 -43.70 -6.57
N LEU A 244 16.98 -43.32 -5.32
CA LEU A 244 17.69 -43.47 -4.01
C LEU A 244 19.21 -43.21 -3.84
N GLU A 245 19.49 -42.27 -2.92
CA GLU A 245 20.65 -42.07 -2.00
C GLU A 245 22.00 -41.52 -2.57
N PRO A 246 22.97 -41.01 -1.74
CA PRO A 246 23.02 -39.60 -1.31
C PRO A 246 24.40 -38.88 -1.49
N MET A 247 24.39 -37.54 -1.76
CA MET A 247 25.50 -36.54 -1.66
C MET A 247 26.78 -36.77 -2.53
N PRO A 248 27.53 -35.75 -3.03
CA PRO A 248 27.99 -34.56 -2.29
C PRO A 248 28.10 -33.21 -3.06
N THR A 249 28.37 -32.18 -2.26
CA THR A 249 28.87 -30.80 -2.52
C THR A 249 29.38 -30.39 -3.92
N TYR A 250 29.02 -29.14 -4.27
CA TYR A 250 29.71 -28.09 -5.06
C TYR A 250 28.97 -27.57 -6.30
N LEU A 251 29.02 -26.24 -6.44
CA LEU A 251 28.56 -25.35 -7.51
C LEU A 251 27.05 -25.06 -7.60
N THR A 252 26.64 -23.91 -7.06
CA THR A 252 26.19 -22.73 -7.83
C THR A 252 25.57 -21.71 -6.87
N CYS A 253 26.30 -20.63 -6.56
CA CYS A 253 25.68 -19.38 -6.10
C CYS A 253 26.65 -18.23 -6.32
N GLN A 254 26.72 -17.74 -7.54
CA GLN A 254 27.35 -16.47 -7.87
C GLN A 254 26.37 -15.74 -8.80
N LEU A 255 26.15 -14.45 -8.48
CA LEU A 255 25.22 -13.48 -9.10
C LEU A 255 23.88 -13.28 -8.36
N SER A 256 23.97 -12.60 -7.20
CA SER A 256 23.07 -11.48 -6.81
C SER A 256 23.39 -11.05 -5.37
N LEU A 257 24.64 -10.63 -5.15
CA LEU A 257 25.12 -10.13 -3.85
C LEU A 257 25.88 -8.82 -4.06
N GLN A 258 25.22 -7.86 -4.70
CA GLN A 258 25.60 -6.45 -4.71
C GLN A 258 24.35 -5.57 -4.79
N ALA A 259 23.58 -5.53 -3.70
CA ALA A 259 22.64 -4.45 -3.40
C ALA A 259 22.19 -4.55 -1.92
N ILE A 260 23.16 -4.68 -1.00
CA ILE A 260 22.92 -4.53 0.44
C ILE A 260 23.95 -3.53 0.94
N THR A 261 23.64 -2.24 0.83
CA THR A 261 24.17 -1.20 1.73
C THR A 261 23.38 0.12 1.57
N PHE A 262 22.72 0.52 2.66
CA PHE A 262 22.15 1.84 3.04
C PHE A 262 20.81 2.34 2.43
#